data_AF-A0A0D0DUH4-F1
#
_entry.id   AF-A0A0D0DUH4-F1
#
_cell.length_a   1.000
_cell.length_b   1.000
_cell.length_c   1.000
_cell.angle_alpha   90.00
_cell.angle_beta   90.00
_cell.angle_gamma   90.00
#
_symmetry.space_group_name_H-M   'P 1'
#
loop_
_entity.id
_entity.type
_entity.pdbx_description
1 polymer ?
#
loop_
_entity_poly.entity_id
_entity_poly.type
_entity_poly.pdbx_seq_one_letter_code
_entity_poly.pdbx_strand_id
1 'polypeptide(L)'
;MARKKRSHLTHKKKSASKNPNKAPPEGLPRTQFAALKPYGSFVVEDAEGEHTTFRKDDTAYIKPYETDPSEETPPEDYWIARIREIRGTDDSSDPEDAQVWVRVQWYWSPQEVAQVVKSFKPEYCGKYEKIFSDSYDIVSSRCFSAPVQMKRYGEREFEQPFIEEDVWFCRYDFEYNMRRITPKQATVACVCGVPYIPGVDEILHFCPRPGCRSAHHQTCLLERGLVEDLSVERCRRLVATWLDAGSTDTVASLAYIDAPPRKRRKGMVTSPTVFHDDPLEDFPRELIAIAEQEIVRGTKAGGIVGNVAAVTAARNIIYKALSGDGTIPNDWETIDMIDSPFPIAAHQTTRQGFLCPSCGSPI
;
A
#
# COMPACT_ATOMS: atom_id res chain seq x y z
N MET A 1 -75.64 22.57 -5.09
CA MET A 1 -74.79 21.48 -4.56
C MET A 1 -73.40 22.04 -4.28
N ALA A 2 -73.02 22.13 -3.00
CA ALA A 2 -71.80 22.82 -2.55
C ALA A 2 -70.55 21.93 -2.70
N ARG A 3 -69.50 22.47 -3.34
CA ARG A 3 -68.24 21.79 -3.66
C ARG A 3 -67.34 21.77 -2.42
N LYS A 4 -67.15 20.59 -1.80
CA LYS A 4 -66.22 20.38 -0.66
C LYS A 4 -64.78 20.72 -1.07
N LYS A 5 -64.15 21.66 -0.35
CA LYS A 5 -62.71 21.95 -0.43
C LYS A 5 -61.93 20.81 0.24
N ARG A 6 -60.97 20.21 -0.48
CA ARG A 6 -60.00 19.26 0.09
C ARG A 6 -58.96 20.04 0.91
N SER A 7 -58.76 19.64 2.17
CA SER A 7 -57.70 20.17 3.03
C SER A 7 -56.34 19.63 2.56
N HIS A 8 -55.42 20.52 2.19
CA HIS A 8 -54.02 20.17 2.01
C HIS A 8 -53.41 19.93 3.40
N LEU A 9 -53.14 18.66 3.72
CA LEU A 9 -52.28 18.29 4.85
C LEU A 9 -50.83 18.64 4.47
N THR A 10 -50.31 19.71 5.03
CA THR A 10 -48.88 20.01 5.03
C THR A 10 -48.19 19.05 5.99
N HIS A 11 -47.54 18.02 5.44
CA HIS A 11 -46.59 17.23 6.22
C HIS A 11 -45.45 18.15 6.68
N LYS A 12 -45.30 18.32 8.00
CA LYS A 12 -44.10 18.93 8.60
C LYS A 12 -42.89 18.17 8.08
N LYS A 13 -42.01 18.90 7.38
CA LYS A 13 -40.70 18.44 6.93
C LYS A 13 -39.96 17.88 8.16
N LYS A 14 -39.76 16.56 8.22
CA LYS A 14 -38.90 15.94 9.24
C LYS A 14 -37.53 16.62 9.13
N SER A 15 -37.07 17.19 10.24
CA SER A 15 -35.74 17.79 10.36
C SER A 15 -34.69 16.77 9.92
N ALA A 16 -33.74 17.24 9.10
CA ALA A 16 -32.61 16.45 8.65
C ALA A 16 -31.89 15.82 9.86
N SER A 17 -31.63 14.52 9.75
CA SER A 17 -30.67 13.82 10.60
C SER A 17 -29.35 14.59 10.61
N LYS A 18 -28.87 14.95 11.81
CA LYS A 18 -27.55 15.56 11.99
C LYS A 18 -26.51 14.52 11.57
N ASN A 19 -25.70 14.83 10.55
CA ASN A 19 -24.45 14.11 10.31
C ASN A 19 -23.49 14.47 11.46
N PRO A 20 -22.95 13.49 12.21
CA PRO A 20 -21.96 13.75 13.26
C PRO A 20 -20.61 14.25 12.71
N ASN A 21 -20.35 14.08 11.41
CA ASN A 21 -19.08 14.45 10.77
C ASN A 21 -19.14 15.78 10.00
N LYS A 22 -19.79 16.81 10.54
CA LYS A 22 -19.65 18.16 9.97
C LYS A 22 -18.37 18.80 10.51
N ALA A 23 -17.54 19.30 9.60
CA ALA A 23 -16.42 20.17 9.94
C ALA A 23 -16.89 21.33 10.87
N PRO A 24 -16.04 21.81 11.80
CA PRO A 24 -16.40 22.83 12.78
C PRO A 24 -17.05 24.07 12.15
N PRO A 25 -17.95 24.77 12.88
CA PRO A 25 -18.50 26.04 12.44
C PRO A 25 -17.39 27.11 12.40
N GLU A 26 -17.18 27.67 11.20
CA GLU A 26 -16.26 28.77 10.86
C GLU A 26 -14.89 28.74 11.58
N GLY A 27 -13.99 27.88 11.08
CA GLY A 27 -12.56 28.01 11.34
C GLY A 27 -11.99 29.37 10.91
N LEU A 28 -10.78 29.69 11.37
CA LEU A 28 -10.13 30.97 11.10
C LEU A 28 -10.11 31.26 9.58
N PRO A 29 -10.68 32.39 9.10
CA PRO A 29 -10.69 32.73 7.68
C PRO A 29 -9.29 32.75 7.09
N ARG A 30 -9.15 32.26 5.85
CA ARG A 30 -7.85 32.17 5.16
C ARG A 30 -7.08 33.49 5.12
N THR A 31 -7.78 34.62 5.01
CA THR A 31 -7.16 35.96 5.02
C THR A 31 -6.55 36.32 6.37
N GLN A 32 -7.24 35.98 7.46
CA GLN A 32 -6.73 36.19 8.82
C GLN A 32 -5.56 35.25 9.10
N PHE A 33 -5.69 33.97 8.72
CA PHE A 33 -4.59 33.01 8.81
C PHE A 33 -3.35 33.49 8.06
N ALA A 34 -3.51 34.04 6.85
CA ALA A 34 -2.40 34.55 6.06
C ALA A 34 -1.68 35.75 6.70
N ALA A 35 -2.34 36.50 7.59
CA ALA A 35 -1.77 37.62 8.34
C ALA A 35 -0.99 37.16 9.59
N LEU A 36 -1.21 35.93 10.06
CA LEU A 36 -0.47 35.37 11.19
C LEU A 36 0.98 35.05 10.82
N LYS A 37 1.85 35.10 11.83
CA LYS A 37 3.28 34.81 11.71
C LYS A 37 3.50 33.31 11.45
N PRO A 38 4.37 32.92 10.51
CA PRO A 38 4.67 31.51 10.24
C PRO A 38 5.60 30.91 11.29
N TYR A 39 5.38 29.64 11.62
CA TYR A 39 6.23 28.84 12.51
C TYR A 39 6.60 27.51 11.84
N GLY A 40 7.70 26.90 12.30
CA GLY A 40 8.16 25.59 11.80
C GLY A 40 7.55 24.39 12.55
N SER A 41 7.08 24.62 13.76
CA SER A 41 6.56 23.58 14.66
C SER A 41 5.64 24.19 15.72
N PHE A 42 4.85 23.33 16.37
CA PHE A 42 4.12 23.65 17.60
C PHE A 42 4.14 22.45 18.55
N VAL A 43 3.83 22.69 19.82
CA VAL A 43 3.78 21.67 20.86
C VAL A 43 2.36 21.57 21.39
N VAL A 44 1.89 20.34 21.61
CA VAL A 44 0.61 20.05 22.27
C VAL A 44 0.92 19.23 23.51
N GLU A 45 0.26 19.58 24.60
CA GLU A 45 0.28 18.83 25.86
C GLU A 45 -0.99 17.97 25.92
N ASP A 46 -0.83 16.69 26.22
CA ASP A 46 -1.95 15.77 26.43
C ASP A 46 -2.49 15.84 27.88
N ALA A 47 -3.44 14.96 28.22
CA ALA A 47 -4.06 14.98 29.55
C ALA A 47 -3.10 14.50 30.66
N GLU A 48 -2.07 13.75 30.27
CA GLU A 48 -1.02 13.21 31.12
C GLU A 48 0.14 14.21 31.32
N GLY A 49 0.14 15.34 30.62
CA GLY A 49 1.18 16.37 30.68
C GLY A 49 2.37 16.08 29.77
N GLU A 50 2.27 15.11 28.87
CA GLU A 50 3.32 14.79 27.90
C GLU A 50 3.25 15.73 26.70
N HIS A 51 4.42 16.24 26.31
CA HIS A 51 4.54 17.23 25.25
C HIS A 51 4.88 16.58 23.91
N THR A 52 3.94 16.65 22.98
CA THR A 52 4.14 16.19 21.59
C THR A 52 4.45 17.37 20.67
N THR A 53 5.57 17.30 19.95
CA THR A 53 5.94 18.30 18.94
C THR A 53 5.47 17.88 17.55
N PHE A 54 4.78 18.78 16.86
CA PHE A 54 4.35 18.62 15.47
C PHE A 54 5.07 19.59 14.54
N ARG A 55 5.41 19.12 13.34
CA ARG A 55 6.09 19.89 12.29
C ARG A 55 5.29 19.88 10.99
N LYS A 56 5.73 20.72 10.06
CA LYS A 56 5.22 20.69 8.68
C LYS A 56 5.40 19.30 8.08
N ASP A 57 4.40 18.87 7.33
CA ASP A 57 4.30 17.59 6.63
C ASP A 57 4.11 16.33 7.50
N ASP A 58 4.13 16.47 8.83
CA ASP A 58 3.68 15.42 9.75
C ASP A 58 2.19 15.11 9.52
N THR A 59 1.80 13.87 9.82
CA THR A 59 0.39 13.45 9.85
C THR A 59 -0.03 13.25 11.30
N ALA A 60 -1.25 13.66 11.65
CA ALA A 60 -1.71 13.63 13.03
C ALA A 60 -3.20 13.28 13.14
N TYR A 61 -3.56 12.76 14.31
CA TYR A 61 -4.93 12.63 14.75
C TYR A 61 -5.47 13.98 15.21
N ILE A 62 -6.68 14.30 14.78
CA ILE A 62 -7.40 15.52 15.09
C ILE A 62 -8.76 15.14 15.68
N LYS A 63 -9.02 15.61 16.91
CA LYS A 63 -10.26 15.35 17.63
C LYS A 63 -11.47 15.92 16.87
N PRO A 64 -12.56 15.15 16.71
CA PRO A 64 -13.80 15.68 16.15
C PRO A 64 -14.37 16.83 17.00
N TYR A 65 -15.06 17.75 16.34
CA TYR A 65 -15.76 18.86 16.99
C TYR A 65 -16.84 18.35 17.95
N GLU A 66 -17.02 18.99 19.11
CA GLU A 66 -18.02 18.64 20.14
C GLU A 66 -17.78 17.32 20.90
N THR A 67 -16.62 16.68 20.77
CA THR A 67 -16.29 15.53 21.62
C THR A 67 -15.91 16.01 23.02
N ASP A 68 -16.57 15.48 24.06
CA ASP A 68 -16.21 15.80 25.45
C ASP A 68 -14.77 15.34 25.71
N PRO A 69 -13.86 16.20 26.21
CA PRO A 69 -12.48 15.83 26.53
C PRO A 69 -12.36 14.64 27.50
N SER A 70 -13.40 14.31 28.24
CA SER A 70 -13.46 13.20 29.20
C SER A 70 -13.89 11.86 28.60
N GLU A 71 -14.37 11.82 27.35
CA GLU A 71 -14.73 10.57 26.67
C GLU A 71 -13.55 10.01 25.88
N GLU A 72 -13.14 8.78 26.21
CA GLU A 72 -12.15 8.03 25.43
C GLU A 72 -12.73 7.67 24.05
N THR A 73 -12.41 8.49 23.06
CA THR A 73 -12.77 8.21 21.67
C THR A 73 -11.78 7.22 21.05
N PRO A 74 -12.23 6.15 20.37
CA PRO A 74 -11.35 5.26 19.64
C PRO A 74 -10.55 6.01 18.56
N PRO A 75 -9.27 5.65 18.30
CA PRO A 75 -8.45 6.30 17.27
C PRO A 75 -9.08 6.28 15.86
N GLU A 76 -9.95 5.32 15.58
CA GLU A 76 -10.66 5.16 14.30
C GLU A 76 -11.61 6.32 13.99
N ASP A 77 -12.15 6.95 15.05
CA ASP A 77 -13.12 8.05 14.99
C ASP A 77 -12.44 9.43 14.91
N TYR A 78 -11.12 9.50 15.08
CA TYR A 78 -10.37 10.73 14.90
C TYR A 78 -10.26 11.07 13.40
N TRP A 79 -10.25 12.36 13.13
CA TRP A 79 -9.84 12.84 11.82
C TRP A 79 -8.33 12.65 11.67
N ILE A 80 -7.87 12.35 10.46
CA ILE A 80 -6.45 12.25 10.16
C ILE A 80 -6.13 13.32 9.11
N ALA A 81 -5.09 14.11 9.37
CA ALA A 81 -4.68 15.16 8.44
C ALA A 81 -3.18 15.33 8.38
N ARG A 82 -2.70 15.79 7.22
CA ARG A 82 -1.32 16.21 7.02
C ARG A 82 -1.17 17.70 7.27
N ILE A 83 -0.18 18.09 8.06
CA ILE A 83 0.12 19.49 8.38
C ILE A 83 0.77 20.17 7.17
N ARG A 84 0.23 21.32 6.74
CA ARG A 84 0.74 22.05 5.58
C ARG A 84 1.36 23.39 5.92
N GLU A 85 0.73 24.15 6.81
CA GLU A 85 1.26 25.42 7.31
C GLU A 85 0.92 25.58 8.79
N ILE A 86 1.85 26.14 9.56
CA ILE A 86 1.67 26.45 10.99
C ILE A 86 1.86 27.95 11.15
N ARG A 87 0.89 28.60 11.80
CA ARG A 87 0.92 30.05 12.05
C ARG A 87 0.35 30.39 13.41
N GLY A 88 0.74 31.54 13.95
CA GLY A 88 0.26 31.99 15.26
C GLY A 88 0.46 33.48 15.51
N THR A 89 0.02 33.93 16.67
CA THR A 89 0.16 35.30 17.15
C THR A 89 1.44 35.46 17.98
N ASP A 90 2.21 36.52 17.74
CA ASP A 90 3.44 36.86 18.49
C ASP A 90 3.14 37.67 19.78
N ASP A 91 2.00 38.37 19.81
CA ASP A 91 1.71 39.49 20.73
C ASP A 91 0.66 39.14 21.80
N SER A 92 0.89 38.12 22.60
CA SER A 92 0.23 38.04 23.89
C SER A 92 1.24 38.23 25.01
N SER A 93 1.03 39.27 25.83
CA SER A 93 1.74 39.46 27.10
C SER A 93 1.50 38.29 28.06
N ASP A 94 0.51 37.45 27.77
CA ASP A 94 0.19 36.21 28.45
C ASP A 94 0.45 35.00 27.52
N PRO A 95 1.34 34.06 27.87
CA PRO A 95 1.56 32.83 27.12
C PRO A 95 0.28 32.00 26.88
N GLU A 96 -0.75 32.12 27.74
CA GLU A 96 -2.01 31.38 27.60
C GLU A 96 -2.89 31.88 26.44
N ASP A 97 -2.70 33.14 26.03
CA ASP A 97 -3.44 33.79 24.94
C ASP A 97 -2.79 33.55 23.56
N ALA A 98 -1.60 32.93 23.52
CA ALA A 98 -0.92 32.63 22.27
C ALA A 98 -1.70 31.56 21.49
N GLN A 99 -2.30 31.95 20.36
CA GLN A 99 -3.08 31.04 19.54
C GLN A 99 -2.25 30.52 18.36
N VAL A 100 -2.15 29.20 18.26
CA VAL A 100 -1.57 28.52 17.11
C VAL A 100 -2.68 27.91 16.26
N TRP A 101 -2.62 28.21 14.97
CA TRP A 101 -3.52 27.75 13.94
C TRP A 101 -2.74 26.96 12.90
N VAL A 102 -3.36 25.90 12.38
CA VAL A 102 -2.71 24.95 11.49
C VAL A 102 -3.58 24.74 10.27
N ARG A 103 -3.00 24.99 9.09
CA ARG A 103 -3.62 24.60 7.82
C ARG A 103 -3.30 23.13 7.58
N VAL A 104 -4.34 22.33 7.42
CA VAL A 104 -4.24 20.88 7.26
C VAL A 104 -4.81 20.43 5.92
N GLN A 105 -4.41 19.24 5.47
CA GLN A 105 -4.96 18.54 4.32
C GLN A 105 -5.51 17.19 4.77
N TRP A 106 -6.79 16.93 4.48
CA TRP A 106 -7.53 15.84 5.08
C TRP A 106 -7.29 14.48 4.43
N TYR A 107 -7.24 13.45 5.25
CA TYR A 107 -7.48 12.07 4.87
C TYR A 107 -8.93 11.69 5.19
N TRP A 108 -9.68 11.25 4.19
CA TRP A 108 -11.10 10.92 4.30
C TRP A 108 -11.30 9.43 4.55
N SER A 109 -12.38 9.07 5.25
CA SER A 109 -12.78 7.67 5.33
C SER A 109 -13.34 7.18 3.98
N PRO A 110 -13.21 5.89 3.66
CA PRO A 110 -13.84 5.29 2.49
C PRO A 110 -15.36 5.57 2.40
N GLN A 111 -16.05 5.54 3.55
CA GLN A 111 -17.49 5.74 3.65
C GLN A 111 -17.89 7.17 3.29
N GLU A 112 -17.13 8.18 3.71
CA GLU A 112 -17.39 9.58 3.36
C GLU A 112 -17.13 9.85 1.88
N VAL A 113 -16.07 9.28 1.32
CA VAL A 113 -15.78 9.38 -0.10
C VAL A 113 -16.89 8.76 -0.94
N ALA A 114 -17.44 7.61 -0.53
CA ALA A 114 -18.55 6.95 -1.22
C ALA A 114 -19.83 7.82 -1.30
N GLN A 115 -20.04 8.72 -0.34
CA GLN A 115 -21.15 9.68 -0.36
C GLN A 115 -20.98 10.73 -1.46
N VAL A 116 -19.74 11.07 -1.82
CA VAL A 116 -19.41 12.08 -2.84
C VAL A 116 -19.21 11.44 -4.22
N VAL A 117 -18.49 10.32 -4.27
CA VAL A 117 -18.14 9.57 -5.48
C VAL A 117 -18.93 8.26 -5.49
N LYS A 118 -20.13 8.28 -6.09
CA LYS A 118 -21.06 7.15 -6.07
C LYS A 118 -20.53 5.84 -6.66
N SER A 119 -19.54 5.91 -7.56
CA SER A 119 -18.90 4.74 -8.15
C SER A 119 -17.82 4.11 -7.26
N PHE A 120 -17.43 4.81 -6.19
CA PHE A 120 -16.46 4.32 -5.24
C PHE A 120 -17.13 3.32 -4.28
N LYS A 121 -16.46 2.20 -4.06
CA LYS A 121 -16.93 1.05 -3.29
C LYS A 121 -16.13 0.94 -2.00
N PRO A 122 -16.64 1.43 -0.86
CA PRO A 122 -15.89 1.41 0.39
C PRO A 122 -15.59 -0.01 0.88
N GLU A 123 -16.35 -1.01 0.44
CA GLU A 123 -16.14 -2.43 0.76
C GLU A 123 -14.81 -3.01 0.23
N TYR A 124 -14.15 -2.33 -0.70
CA TYR A 124 -12.85 -2.75 -1.23
C TYR A 124 -11.66 -2.10 -0.52
N CYS A 125 -11.90 -1.31 0.53
CA CYS A 125 -10.87 -0.68 1.34
C CYS A 125 -10.56 -1.49 2.60
N GLY A 126 -9.30 -1.46 3.03
CA GLY A 126 -8.89 -2.06 4.29
C GLY A 126 -9.37 -1.27 5.51
N LYS A 127 -9.34 -1.90 6.70
CA LYS A 127 -9.77 -1.28 7.96
C LYS A 127 -9.01 0.02 8.26
N TYR A 128 -7.69 0.01 8.11
CA TYR A 128 -6.80 1.14 8.36
C TYR A 128 -6.47 1.94 7.08
N GLU A 129 -7.37 1.92 6.11
CA GLU A 129 -7.21 2.68 4.87
C GLU A 129 -7.91 4.03 4.96
N LYS A 130 -7.18 5.11 4.67
CA LYS A 130 -7.77 6.43 4.41
C LYS A 130 -7.44 6.90 2.99
N ILE A 131 -8.18 7.91 2.53
CA ILE A 131 -8.08 8.44 1.17
C ILE A 131 -7.56 9.86 1.24
N PHE A 132 -6.42 10.11 0.59
CA PHE A 132 -5.74 11.41 0.69
C PHE A 132 -6.44 12.44 -0.19
N SER A 133 -6.99 13.51 0.38
CA SER A 133 -7.82 14.45 -0.38
C SER A 133 -7.11 15.74 -0.77
N ASP A 134 -7.60 16.46 -1.78
CA ASP A 134 -7.27 17.87 -2.07
C ASP A 134 -8.04 18.87 -1.19
N SER A 135 -8.69 18.40 -0.12
CA SER A 135 -9.45 19.23 0.81
C SER A 135 -8.55 19.79 1.90
N TYR A 136 -8.67 21.10 2.13
CA TYR A 136 -7.89 21.83 3.13
C TYR A 136 -8.80 22.57 4.09
N ASP A 137 -8.38 22.63 5.35
CA ASP A 137 -9.04 23.42 6.38
C ASP A 137 -8.01 24.07 7.32
N ILE A 138 -8.47 24.98 8.17
CA ILE A 138 -7.67 25.66 9.19
C ILE A 138 -8.26 25.32 10.55
N VAL A 139 -7.47 24.65 11.37
CA VAL A 139 -7.86 24.17 12.70
C VAL A 139 -6.93 24.74 13.78
N SER A 140 -7.41 24.80 15.02
CA SER A 140 -6.56 25.15 16.16
C SER A 140 -5.58 24.02 16.47
N SER A 141 -4.37 24.35 16.93
CA SER A 141 -3.41 23.36 17.45
C SER A 141 -3.98 22.51 18.58
N ARG A 142 -4.95 23.05 19.33
CA ARG A 142 -5.62 22.37 20.46
C ARG A 142 -6.43 21.13 20.05
N CYS A 143 -6.74 20.99 18.76
CA CYS A 143 -7.47 19.82 18.25
C CYS A 143 -6.57 18.62 17.96
N PHE A 144 -5.24 18.80 17.95
CA PHE A 144 -4.29 17.73 17.67
C PHE A 144 -4.12 16.83 18.89
N SER A 145 -3.99 15.52 18.66
CA SER A 145 -3.86 14.53 19.74
C SER A 145 -2.52 13.81 19.71
N ALA A 146 -2.23 13.09 18.63
CA ALA A 146 -1.00 12.29 18.52
C ALA A 146 -0.53 12.22 17.05
N PRO A 147 0.77 11.97 16.79
CA PRO A 147 1.26 11.72 15.45
C PRO A 147 0.70 10.41 14.88
N VAL A 148 0.55 10.37 13.56
CA VAL A 148 0.05 9.21 12.82
C VAL A 148 1.11 8.76 11.83
N GLN A 149 1.46 7.49 11.88
CA GLN A 149 2.25 6.87 10.82
C GLN A 149 1.34 6.52 9.64
N MET A 150 1.30 7.40 8.64
CA MET A 150 0.56 7.17 7.40
C MET A 150 1.50 6.67 6.30
N LYS A 151 1.26 5.47 5.78
CA LYS A 151 2.03 4.88 4.67
C LYS A 151 1.33 5.07 3.33
N ARG A 152 2.11 5.09 2.25
CA ARG A 152 1.57 4.98 0.88
C ARG A 152 1.70 3.52 0.45
N TYR A 153 0.64 2.98 -0.15
CA TYR A 153 0.64 1.62 -0.69
C TYR A 153 0.28 1.64 -2.18
N GLY A 154 1.14 1.06 -3.00
CA GLY A 154 0.94 0.90 -4.43
C GLY A 154 0.59 -0.54 -4.78
N GLU A 155 -0.63 -0.80 -5.23
CA GLU A 155 -1.04 -2.17 -5.63
C GLU A 155 -0.19 -2.77 -6.76
N ARG A 156 0.36 -1.91 -7.63
CA ARG A 156 1.21 -2.31 -8.77
C ARG A 156 2.70 -2.15 -8.46
N GLU A 157 3.04 -1.64 -7.29
CA GLU A 157 4.43 -1.48 -6.86
C GLU A 157 4.88 -2.78 -6.20
N PHE A 158 6.01 -3.32 -6.67
CA PHE A 158 6.65 -4.48 -6.07
C PHE A 158 7.75 -4.04 -5.10
N GLU A 159 8.39 -2.90 -5.37
CA GLU A 159 9.32 -2.23 -4.46
C GLU A 159 8.55 -1.29 -3.53
N GLN A 160 8.10 -1.81 -2.38
CA GLN A 160 7.50 -0.99 -1.34
C GLN A 160 7.87 -1.54 0.05
N PRO A 161 7.99 -0.67 1.06
CA PRO A 161 8.34 -1.09 2.41
C PRO A 161 7.24 -1.97 3.00
N PHE A 162 7.59 -2.79 3.99
CA PHE A 162 6.63 -3.53 4.79
C PHE A 162 5.61 -2.60 5.45
N ILE A 163 4.34 -3.03 5.46
CA ILE A 163 3.23 -2.32 6.11
C ILE A 163 2.46 -3.34 6.94
N GLU A 164 2.46 -3.13 8.24
CA GLU A 164 1.71 -3.92 9.22
C GLU A 164 0.20 -3.74 9.04
N GLU A 165 -0.57 -4.67 9.59
CA GLU A 165 -2.03 -4.74 9.39
C GLU A 165 -2.79 -3.64 10.13
N ASP A 166 -2.21 -3.09 11.20
CA ASP A 166 -2.76 -2.06 12.07
C ASP A 166 -2.14 -0.67 11.85
N VAL A 167 -1.30 -0.53 10.82
CA VAL A 167 -0.73 0.75 10.41
C VAL A 167 -1.63 1.45 9.40
N TRP A 168 -1.85 2.75 9.59
CA TRP A 168 -2.60 3.54 8.63
C TRP A 168 -1.90 3.64 7.28
N PHE A 169 -2.66 3.46 6.21
CA PHE A 169 -2.14 3.61 4.86
C PHE A 169 -3.16 4.27 3.92
N CYS A 170 -2.67 4.73 2.77
CA CYS A 170 -3.48 5.25 1.69
C CYS A 170 -3.03 4.69 0.34
N ARG A 171 -4.00 4.41 -0.54
CA ARG A 171 -3.77 3.98 -1.93
C ARG A 171 -4.18 5.03 -2.95
N TYR A 172 -5.17 5.81 -2.57
CA TYR A 172 -5.92 6.67 -3.48
C TYR A 172 -5.81 8.14 -3.08
N ASP A 173 -5.77 8.98 -4.09
CA ASP A 173 -5.94 10.41 -3.99
C ASP A 173 -7.38 10.79 -4.39
N PHE A 174 -8.00 11.67 -3.62
CA PHE A 174 -9.35 12.15 -3.79
C PHE A 174 -9.39 13.63 -4.10
N GLU A 175 -9.81 13.93 -5.32
CA GLU A 175 -10.09 15.30 -5.72
C GLU A 175 -11.57 15.60 -5.45
N TYR A 176 -11.86 16.26 -4.33
CA TYR A 176 -13.21 16.48 -3.82
C TYR A 176 -14.08 17.25 -4.81
N ASN A 177 -13.54 18.34 -5.36
CA ASN A 177 -14.27 19.21 -6.28
C ASN A 177 -14.54 18.52 -7.64
N MET A 178 -13.56 17.74 -8.13
CA MET A 178 -13.69 16.97 -9.37
C MET A 178 -14.43 15.64 -9.16
N ARG A 179 -14.69 15.26 -7.91
CA ARG A 179 -15.31 13.98 -7.51
C ARG A 179 -14.59 12.78 -8.14
N ARG A 180 -13.26 12.83 -8.12
CA ARG A 180 -12.40 11.86 -8.80
C ARG A 180 -11.46 11.18 -7.82
N ILE A 181 -11.28 9.87 -8.02
CA ILE A 181 -10.35 9.04 -7.27
C ILE A 181 -9.26 8.57 -8.21
N THR A 182 -8.00 8.71 -7.80
CA THR A 182 -6.81 8.33 -8.57
C THR A 182 -5.87 7.48 -7.73
N PRO A 183 -5.45 6.29 -8.21
CA PRO A 183 -5.97 5.59 -9.40
C PRO A 183 -7.45 5.21 -9.22
N LYS A 184 -8.13 4.84 -10.31
CA LYS A 184 -9.48 4.27 -10.20
C LYS A 184 -9.44 3.00 -9.35
N GLN A 185 -10.44 2.83 -8.50
CA GLN A 185 -10.60 1.62 -7.71
C GLN A 185 -10.83 0.42 -8.63
N ALA A 186 -10.27 -0.74 -8.27
CA ALA A 186 -10.30 -1.97 -9.07
C ALA A 186 -9.60 -1.88 -10.45
N THR A 187 -8.61 -1.00 -10.60
CA THR A 187 -7.69 -1.05 -11.77
C THR A 187 -6.87 -2.34 -11.78
N VAL A 188 -6.64 -2.94 -10.61
CA VAL A 188 -6.01 -4.24 -10.44
C VAL A 188 -7.00 -5.14 -9.72
N ALA A 189 -7.45 -6.20 -10.39
CA ALA A 189 -8.40 -7.14 -9.83
C ALA A 189 -8.02 -8.58 -10.13
N CYS A 190 -8.46 -9.48 -9.26
CA CYS A 190 -8.44 -10.89 -9.54
C CYS A 190 -9.36 -11.20 -10.73
N VAL A 191 -9.28 -12.42 -11.26
CA VAL A 191 -10.14 -12.90 -12.35
C VAL A 191 -11.63 -12.97 -12.01
N CYS A 192 -11.98 -12.90 -10.72
CA CYS A 192 -13.36 -12.75 -10.25
C CYS A 192 -13.87 -11.29 -10.34
N GLY A 193 -13.01 -10.33 -10.69
CA GLY A 193 -13.34 -8.91 -10.75
C GLY A 193 -13.32 -8.18 -9.40
N VAL A 194 -12.98 -8.88 -8.31
CA VAL A 194 -12.78 -8.29 -6.98
C VAL A 194 -11.33 -7.83 -6.86
N PRO A 195 -11.07 -6.56 -6.48
CA PRO A 195 -9.72 -6.08 -6.20
C PRO A 195 -9.18 -6.66 -4.90
N TYR A 196 -7.88 -6.51 -4.69
CA TYR A 196 -7.27 -6.82 -3.39
C TYR A 196 -7.85 -5.92 -2.30
N ILE A 197 -8.27 -6.53 -1.19
CA ILE A 197 -8.80 -5.88 0.01
C ILE A 197 -7.78 -6.04 1.15
N PRO A 198 -6.93 -5.02 1.40
CA PRO A 198 -5.89 -5.09 2.42
C PRO A 198 -6.45 -5.42 3.81
N GLY A 199 -5.82 -6.36 4.52
CA GLY A 199 -6.22 -6.74 5.88
C GLY A 199 -7.36 -7.76 5.96
N VAL A 200 -8.08 -8.02 4.86
CA VAL A 200 -9.14 -9.03 4.81
C VAL A 200 -8.67 -10.28 4.08
N ASP A 201 -8.00 -10.10 2.95
CA ASP A 201 -7.51 -11.23 2.18
C ASP A 201 -6.30 -11.89 2.84
N GLU A 202 -6.38 -13.21 3.05
CA GLU A 202 -5.32 -13.96 3.70
C GLU A 202 -4.06 -14.07 2.82
N ILE A 203 -4.23 -14.52 1.56
CA ILE A 203 -3.15 -14.72 0.57
C ILE A 203 -3.68 -14.48 -0.86
N LEU A 204 -2.98 -13.66 -1.64
CA LEU A 204 -3.13 -13.55 -3.10
C LEU A 204 -1.80 -13.80 -3.78
N HIS A 205 -1.80 -14.54 -4.89
CA HIS A 205 -0.62 -14.73 -5.75
C HIS A 205 -0.47 -13.54 -6.70
N PHE A 206 0.71 -12.93 -6.72
CA PHE A 206 1.00 -11.72 -7.47
C PHE A 206 1.96 -11.99 -8.63
N CYS A 207 1.55 -11.61 -9.83
CA CYS A 207 2.41 -11.68 -11.00
C CYS A 207 3.27 -10.41 -11.10
N PRO A 208 4.61 -10.50 -10.98
CA PRO A 208 5.48 -9.33 -10.99
C PRO A 208 5.75 -8.77 -12.40
N ARG A 209 5.37 -9.49 -13.47
CA ARG A 209 5.66 -9.08 -14.85
C ARG A 209 5.09 -7.69 -15.15
N PRO A 210 5.83 -6.78 -15.81
CA PRO A 210 5.41 -5.40 -16.08
C PRO A 210 4.02 -5.25 -16.72
N GLY A 211 3.69 -6.16 -17.65
CA GLY A 211 2.40 -6.16 -18.35
C GLY A 211 1.23 -6.73 -17.56
N CYS A 212 1.47 -7.38 -16.42
CA CYS A 212 0.43 -7.96 -15.56
C CYS A 212 0.27 -7.14 -14.28
N ARG A 213 1.26 -7.23 -13.37
CA ARG A 213 1.23 -6.60 -12.03
C ARG A 213 -0.14 -6.76 -11.35
N SER A 214 -0.65 -7.98 -11.35
CA SER A 214 -1.98 -8.35 -10.86
C SER A 214 -1.89 -9.41 -9.77
N ALA A 215 -2.78 -9.29 -8.78
CA ALA A 215 -2.92 -10.23 -7.67
C ALA A 215 -4.17 -11.09 -7.86
N HIS A 216 -4.09 -12.37 -7.51
CA HIS A 216 -5.15 -13.35 -7.72
C HIS A 216 -5.40 -14.18 -6.46
N HIS A 217 -6.66 -14.32 -6.06
CA HIS A 217 -7.04 -15.24 -4.99
C HIS A 217 -6.69 -16.67 -5.36
N GLN A 218 -6.13 -17.41 -4.41
CA GLN A 218 -5.78 -18.82 -4.58
C GLN A 218 -6.99 -19.66 -5.02
N THR A 219 -8.16 -19.45 -4.40
CA THR A 219 -9.40 -20.14 -4.73
C THR A 219 -9.82 -19.92 -6.18
N CYS A 220 -9.73 -18.69 -6.68
CA CYS A 220 -10.06 -18.37 -8.07
C CYS A 220 -9.11 -19.03 -9.09
N LEU A 221 -7.84 -19.25 -8.72
CA LEU A 221 -6.87 -19.96 -9.57
C LEU A 221 -7.20 -21.46 -9.61
N LEU A 222 -7.54 -22.05 -8.46
CA LEU A 222 -7.96 -23.45 -8.34
C LEU A 222 -9.23 -23.74 -9.14
N GLU A 223 -10.26 -22.92 -8.99
CA GLU A 223 -11.54 -23.08 -9.70
C GLU A 223 -11.38 -23.05 -11.22
N ARG A 224 -10.37 -22.34 -11.72
CA ARG A 224 -10.06 -22.25 -13.15
C ARG A 224 -9.07 -23.31 -13.64
N GLY A 225 -8.58 -24.18 -12.74
CA GLY A 225 -7.57 -25.18 -13.08
C GLY A 225 -6.23 -24.57 -13.48
N LEU A 226 -5.91 -23.35 -13.04
CA LEU A 226 -4.64 -22.66 -13.33
C LEU A 226 -3.55 -23.12 -12.36
N VAL A 227 -3.34 -24.42 -12.34
CA VAL A 227 -2.44 -25.13 -11.44
C VAL A 227 -1.20 -25.58 -12.22
N GLU A 228 -0.06 -25.53 -11.55
CA GLU A 228 1.24 -25.95 -12.04
C GLU A 228 1.77 -27.14 -11.24
N ASP A 229 2.67 -27.91 -11.84
CA ASP A 229 3.35 -29.03 -11.19
C ASP A 229 4.42 -28.56 -10.19
N LEU A 230 4.62 -29.29 -9.10
CA LEU A 230 5.62 -28.97 -8.06
C LEU A 230 7.01 -29.54 -8.34
N SER A 231 7.40 -29.63 -9.61
CA SER A 231 8.70 -30.16 -10.00
C SER A 231 9.84 -29.18 -9.67
N VAL A 232 11.09 -29.67 -9.60
CA VAL A 232 12.29 -28.81 -9.50
C VAL A 232 12.34 -27.78 -10.62
N GLU A 233 11.82 -28.14 -11.79
CA GLU A 233 11.70 -27.22 -12.92
C GLU A 233 10.81 -26.02 -12.59
N ARG A 234 9.78 -26.17 -11.75
CA ARG A 234 8.96 -25.05 -11.28
C ARG A 234 9.77 -24.04 -10.48
N CYS A 235 10.57 -24.48 -9.51
CA CYS A 235 11.40 -23.57 -8.71
C CYS A 235 12.28 -22.71 -9.64
N ARG A 236 12.87 -23.33 -10.66
CA ARG A 236 13.65 -22.62 -11.68
C ARG A 236 12.81 -21.65 -12.52
N ARG A 237 11.58 -22.00 -12.89
CA ARG A 237 10.68 -21.09 -13.62
C ARG A 237 10.21 -19.91 -12.75
N LEU A 238 10.04 -20.10 -11.45
CA LEU A 238 9.76 -19.01 -10.50
C LEU A 238 10.92 -18.03 -10.45
N VAL A 239 12.15 -18.52 -10.31
CA VAL A 239 13.37 -17.69 -10.38
C VAL A 239 13.39 -16.92 -11.72
N ALA A 240 13.04 -17.58 -12.83
CA ALA A 240 12.98 -16.99 -14.17
C ALA A 240 11.83 -15.99 -14.44
N THR A 241 11.11 -15.56 -13.40
CA THR A 241 10.05 -14.54 -13.54
C THR A 241 10.62 -13.16 -13.25
N TRP A 242 11.26 -12.59 -14.29
CA TRP A 242 12.03 -11.35 -14.20
C TRP A 242 11.17 -10.08 -14.22
N LEU A 243 11.64 -9.05 -13.49
CA LEU A 243 10.93 -7.79 -13.32
C LEU A 243 10.95 -6.88 -14.54
N ASP A 244 12.07 -6.82 -15.27
CA ASP A 244 12.28 -5.73 -16.24
C ASP A 244 12.20 -6.16 -17.70
N ALA A 245 12.43 -7.43 -18.01
CA ALA A 245 12.67 -7.80 -19.39
C ALA A 245 11.39 -7.98 -20.21
N GLY A 246 10.25 -8.31 -19.58
CA GLY A 246 9.13 -8.95 -20.30
C GLY A 246 9.55 -10.20 -21.09
N SER A 247 10.82 -10.62 -20.95
CA SER A 247 11.44 -11.71 -21.67
C SER A 247 11.01 -13.01 -21.02
N THR A 248 11.05 -14.05 -21.84
CA THR A 248 10.81 -15.41 -21.42
C THR A 248 12.14 -16.14 -21.22
N ASP A 249 13.22 -15.39 -20.93
CA ASP A 249 14.55 -15.97 -20.79
C ASP A 249 14.58 -16.88 -19.57
N THR A 250 15.04 -18.10 -19.81
CA THR A 250 15.30 -19.08 -18.76
C THR A 250 16.62 -18.76 -18.07
N VAL A 251 16.79 -19.26 -16.84
CA VAL A 251 18.07 -19.21 -16.12
C VAL A 251 19.22 -19.76 -16.99
N ALA A 252 18.98 -20.89 -17.66
CA ALA A 252 19.96 -21.50 -18.56
C ALA A 252 20.30 -20.58 -19.74
N SER A 253 19.31 -19.99 -20.40
CA SER A 253 19.58 -19.11 -21.55
C SER A 253 20.40 -17.88 -21.17
N LEU A 254 20.20 -17.30 -19.98
CA LEU A 254 20.99 -16.14 -19.53
C LEU A 254 22.44 -16.53 -19.23
N ALA A 255 22.65 -17.64 -18.53
CA ALA A 255 23.98 -18.10 -18.15
C ALA A 255 24.91 -18.41 -19.34
N TYR A 256 24.36 -18.70 -20.52
CA TYR A 256 25.13 -19.04 -21.72
C TYR A 256 25.37 -17.87 -22.69
N ILE A 257 24.88 -16.64 -22.41
CA ILE A 257 25.08 -15.48 -23.29
C ILE A 257 26.57 -15.05 -23.34
N ASP A 258 27.30 -15.19 -22.23
CA ASP A 258 28.70 -14.75 -22.10
C ASP A 258 29.74 -15.90 -22.12
N ALA A 259 29.32 -17.15 -22.34
CA ALA A 259 30.27 -18.25 -22.43
C ALA A 259 31.12 -18.11 -23.71
N PRO A 260 32.47 -18.02 -23.64
CA PRO A 260 33.31 -17.89 -24.81
C PRO A 260 33.06 -19.08 -25.75
N PRO A 261 32.98 -18.87 -27.08
CA PRO A 261 32.64 -19.92 -28.02
C PRO A 261 33.63 -21.09 -27.85
N ARG A 262 33.14 -22.21 -27.30
CA ARG A 262 33.96 -23.41 -27.12
C ARG A 262 34.44 -23.83 -28.51
N LYS A 263 35.75 -23.65 -28.79
CA LYS A 263 36.38 -24.11 -30.02
C LYS A 263 36.07 -25.60 -30.18
N ARG A 264 35.24 -25.95 -31.16
CA ARG A 264 35.00 -27.32 -31.59
C ARG A 264 36.36 -27.94 -31.95
N ARG A 265 36.94 -28.74 -31.04
CA ARG A 265 38.04 -29.63 -31.39
C ARG A 265 37.48 -30.67 -32.36
N LYS A 266 37.85 -30.54 -33.63
CA LYS A 266 37.54 -31.50 -34.68
C LYS A 266 38.26 -32.81 -34.34
N GLY A 267 37.51 -33.85 -34.02
CA GLY A 267 38.03 -35.20 -33.85
C GLY A 267 38.30 -35.61 -32.40
N MET A 268 37.24 -35.79 -31.61
CA MET A 268 37.24 -36.83 -30.59
C MET A 268 35.80 -37.26 -30.35
N VAL A 269 35.48 -38.51 -30.73
CA VAL A 269 34.25 -39.17 -30.33
C VAL A 269 34.45 -39.59 -28.88
N THR A 270 34.14 -38.69 -27.97
CA THR A 270 33.87 -39.05 -26.58
C THR A 270 32.37 -38.88 -26.39
N SER A 271 31.74 -39.92 -25.85
CA SER A 271 30.34 -39.92 -25.41
C SER A 271 29.94 -38.59 -24.75
N PRO A 272 28.67 -38.16 -24.87
CA PRO A 272 28.21 -36.94 -24.25
C PRO A 272 28.22 -37.13 -22.72
N THR A 273 29.35 -36.85 -22.08
CA THR A 273 29.37 -36.49 -20.67
C THR A 273 28.64 -35.16 -20.57
N VAL A 274 27.37 -35.24 -20.18
CA VAL A 274 26.51 -34.11 -19.85
C VAL A 274 27.19 -33.37 -18.70
N PHE A 275 27.83 -32.24 -19.00
CA PHE A 275 28.20 -31.27 -17.97
C PHE A 275 26.92 -30.56 -17.55
N HIS A 276 26.32 -31.06 -16.47
CA HIS A 276 25.36 -30.32 -15.67
C HIS A 276 26.18 -29.38 -14.78
N ASP A 277 26.56 -28.21 -15.27
CA ASP A 277 26.85 -27.10 -14.36
C ASP A 277 25.51 -26.37 -14.23
N ASP A 278 24.80 -26.59 -13.11
CA ASP A 278 23.59 -25.82 -12.83
C ASP A 278 24.03 -24.36 -12.61
N PRO A 279 23.56 -23.40 -13.43
CA PRO A 279 23.99 -22.00 -13.32
C PRO A 279 23.65 -21.35 -11.96
N LEU A 280 22.81 -21.99 -11.14
CA LEU A 280 22.50 -21.53 -9.80
C LEU A 280 23.40 -22.12 -8.71
N GLU A 281 24.25 -23.11 -8.99
CA GLU A 281 25.08 -23.78 -7.97
C GLU A 281 26.05 -22.82 -7.27
N ASP A 282 26.51 -21.77 -7.97
CA ASP A 282 27.46 -20.78 -7.44
C ASP A 282 26.78 -19.67 -6.59
N PHE A 283 25.44 -19.65 -6.51
CA PHE A 283 24.70 -18.64 -5.76
C PHE A 283 24.52 -19.02 -4.28
N PRO A 284 24.45 -18.05 -3.36
CA PRO A 284 24.10 -18.31 -1.96
C PRO A 284 22.77 -19.07 -1.86
N ARG A 285 22.76 -20.19 -1.13
CA ARG A 285 21.56 -21.04 -1.01
C ARG A 285 20.35 -20.31 -0.45
N GLU A 286 20.59 -19.38 0.47
CA GLU A 286 19.54 -18.58 1.09
C GLU A 286 18.91 -17.60 0.08
N LEU A 287 19.73 -16.96 -0.76
CA LEU A 287 19.25 -16.10 -1.85
C LEU A 287 18.38 -16.89 -2.84
N ILE A 288 18.81 -18.10 -3.22
CA ILE A 288 18.02 -19.00 -4.07
C ILE A 288 16.70 -19.36 -3.37
N ALA A 289 16.76 -19.76 -2.10
CA ALA A 289 15.58 -20.15 -1.33
C ALA A 289 14.53 -19.04 -1.25
N ILE A 290 14.95 -17.76 -1.19
CA ILE A 290 14.05 -16.61 -1.25
C ILE A 290 13.49 -16.44 -2.67
N ALA A 291 14.35 -16.53 -3.70
CA ALA A 291 13.94 -16.35 -5.09
C ALA A 291 12.97 -17.45 -5.59
N GLU A 292 13.07 -18.66 -5.04
CA GLU A 292 12.19 -19.80 -5.31
C GLU A 292 10.80 -19.69 -4.66
N GLN A 293 10.58 -18.74 -3.75
CA GLN A 293 9.26 -18.55 -3.14
C GLN A 293 8.25 -18.02 -4.16
N GLU A 294 6.99 -18.36 -3.97
CA GLU A 294 5.87 -17.68 -4.63
C GLU A 294 5.82 -16.22 -4.22
N ILE A 295 5.35 -15.38 -5.14
CA ILE A 295 5.16 -13.96 -4.82
C ILE A 295 3.72 -13.79 -4.39
N VAL A 296 3.51 -13.44 -3.13
CA VAL A 296 2.17 -13.31 -2.55
C VAL A 296 1.99 -12.02 -1.76
N ARG A 297 0.73 -11.56 -1.70
CA ARG A 297 0.23 -10.45 -0.88
C ARG A 297 -0.74 -10.98 0.17
N GLY A 298 -0.98 -10.20 1.21
CA GLY A 298 -1.97 -10.50 2.24
C GLY A 298 -1.35 -10.73 3.61
N THR A 299 -2.19 -10.63 4.63
CA THR A 299 -1.82 -10.60 6.06
C THR A 299 -0.90 -11.76 6.46
N LYS A 300 -1.19 -12.97 5.98
CA LYS A 300 -0.40 -14.18 6.26
C LYS A 300 0.92 -14.28 5.49
N ALA A 301 1.23 -13.30 4.65
CA ALA A 301 2.41 -13.27 3.79
C ALA A 301 3.41 -12.15 4.16
N GLY A 302 3.23 -11.47 5.28
CA GLY A 302 4.03 -10.31 5.67
C GLY A 302 3.24 -9.01 5.54
N GLY A 303 2.15 -8.90 6.30
CA GLY A 303 1.32 -7.69 6.35
C GLY A 303 0.56 -7.43 5.06
N ILE A 304 0.09 -6.20 4.84
CA ILE A 304 -0.74 -5.92 3.65
C ILE A 304 0.04 -5.94 2.33
N VAL A 305 1.38 -5.90 2.40
CA VAL A 305 2.29 -5.89 1.24
C VAL A 305 2.66 -7.31 0.82
N GLY A 306 2.82 -8.22 1.77
CA GLY A 306 3.32 -9.57 1.54
C GLY A 306 4.83 -9.62 1.26
N ASN A 307 5.30 -10.73 0.68
CA ASN A 307 6.73 -10.99 0.41
C ASN A 307 7.22 -10.43 -0.94
N VAL A 308 6.42 -9.58 -1.59
CA VAL A 308 6.67 -9.11 -2.97
C VAL A 308 8.04 -8.48 -3.14
N ALA A 309 8.39 -7.55 -2.25
CA ALA A 309 9.67 -6.85 -2.28
C ALA A 309 10.87 -7.83 -2.15
N ALA A 310 10.85 -8.69 -1.15
CA ALA A 310 11.94 -9.62 -0.86
C ALA A 310 12.21 -10.59 -2.02
N VAL A 311 11.15 -11.27 -2.49
CA VAL A 311 11.29 -12.28 -3.56
C VAL A 311 11.71 -11.64 -4.87
N THR A 312 11.15 -10.47 -5.21
CA THR A 312 11.51 -9.80 -6.46
C THR A 312 12.92 -9.20 -6.42
N ALA A 313 13.37 -8.69 -5.27
CA ALA A 313 14.76 -8.26 -5.06
C ALA A 313 15.73 -9.44 -5.23
N ALA A 314 15.45 -10.59 -4.61
CA ALA A 314 16.28 -11.79 -4.72
C ALA A 314 16.39 -12.27 -6.18
N ARG A 315 15.26 -12.36 -6.89
CA ARG A 315 15.23 -12.71 -8.33
C ARG A 315 16.02 -11.70 -9.17
N ASN A 316 15.92 -10.40 -8.89
CA ASN A 316 16.68 -9.38 -9.60
C ASN A 316 18.20 -9.49 -9.39
N ILE A 317 18.66 -9.84 -8.18
CA ILE A 317 20.09 -10.07 -7.92
C ILE A 317 20.58 -11.24 -8.77
N ILE A 318 19.83 -12.35 -8.79
CA ILE A 318 20.16 -13.53 -9.61
C ILE A 318 20.17 -13.16 -11.10
N TYR A 319 19.15 -12.46 -11.58
CA TYR A 319 19.06 -12.01 -12.98
C TYR A 319 20.28 -11.21 -13.42
N LYS A 320 20.64 -10.18 -12.64
CA LYS A 320 21.77 -9.29 -12.97
C LYS A 320 23.09 -10.04 -12.98
N ALA A 321 23.29 -10.95 -12.03
CA ALA A 321 24.48 -11.79 -11.98
C ALA A 321 24.58 -12.75 -13.18
N LEU A 322 23.47 -13.39 -13.58
CA LEU A 322 23.45 -14.29 -14.72
C LEU A 322 23.56 -13.59 -16.08
N SER A 323 23.06 -12.35 -16.17
CA SER A 323 23.06 -11.58 -17.43
C SER A 323 24.38 -10.84 -17.68
N GLY A 324 25.36 -10.94 -16.77
CA GLY A 324 26.62 -10.19 -16.84
C GLY A 324 26.49 -8.71 -16.45
N ASP A 325 25.30 -8.25 -16.07
CA ASP A 325 24.98 -6.86 -15.72
C ASP A 325 25.33 -6.49 -14.27
N GLY A 326 25.86 -7.42 -13.48
CA GLY A 326 26.30 -7.17 -12.10
C GLY A 326 26.89 -8.36 -11.39
N THR A 327 27.32 -8.16 -10.15
CA THR A 327 27.75 -9.22 -9.22
C THR A 327 26.81 -9.27 -8.03
N ILE A 328 26.77 -10.41 -7.33
CA ILE A 328 26.05 -10.53 -6.07
C ILE A 328 26.70 -9.58 -5.05
N PRO A 329 25.96 -8.64 -4.44
CA PRO A 329 26.50 -7.78 -3.38
C PRO A 329 26.97 -8.60 -2.19
N ASN A 330 28.05 -8.18 -1.51
CA ASN A 330 28.55 -8.88 -0.32
C ASN A 330 27.57 -8.82 0.86
N ASP A 331 26.70 -7.80 0.86
CA ASP A 331 25.72 -7.45 1.88
C ASP A 331 24.29 -7.69 1.38
N TRP A 332 24.09 -8.66 0.48
CA TRP A 332 22.80 -8.95 -0.12
C TRP A 332 21.71 -9.30 0.91
N GLU A 333 22.10 -9.86 2.06
CA GLU A 333 21.22 -10.20 3.18
C GLU A 333 20.59 -8.98 3.85
N THR A 334 21.31 -7.86 3.89
CA THR A 334 20.90 -6.62 4.59
C THR A 334 20.24 -5.61 3.66
N ILE A 335 19.92 -6.00 2.43
CA ILE A 335 19.13 -5.15 1.55
C ILE A 335 17.75 -5.01 2.22
N ASP A 336 17.31 -3.79 2.53
CA ASP A 336 16.07 -3.47 3.27
C ASP A 336 14.82 -4.21 2.76
N MET A 337 14.80 -4.60 1.49
CA MET A 337 13.71 -5.36 0.87
C MET A 337 13.74 -6.85 1.22
N ILE A 338 14.93 -7.41 1.44
CA ILE A 338 15.20 -8.81 1.76
C ILE A 338 15.14 -9.05 3.27
N ASP A 339 15.58 -8.07 4.08
CA ASP A 339 15.50 -8.09 5.56
C ASP A 339 14.07 -7.91 6.12
N SER A 340 13.05 -8.06 5.25
CA SER A 340 11.67 -8.07 5.68
C SER A 340 11.45 -9.27 6.63
N PRO A 341 10.82 -9.08 7.81
CA PRO A 341 10.73 -10.10 8.86
C PRO A 341 9.96 -11.38 8.50
N PHE A 342 9.54 -11.52 7.24
CA PHE A 342 8.71 -12.62 6.76
C PHE A 342 9.23 -13.18 5.42
N PRO A 343 10.40 -13.84 5.38
CA PRO A 343 10.52 -14.97 4.46
C PRO A 343 9.40 -15.94 4.87
N ILE A 344 8.48 -16.26 3.95
CA ILE A 344 7.37 -17.17 4.23
C ILE A 344 8.00 -18.41 4.84
N ALA A 345 7.70 -18.65 6.12
CA ALA A 345 8.40 -19.63 6.92
C ALA A 345 8.59 -20.92 6.15
N ALA A 346 9.77 -21.54 6.32
CA ALA A 346 10.19 -22.84 5.80
C ALA A 346 9.27 -24.03 6.19
N HIS A 347 8.04 -23.76 6.63
CA HIS A 347 7.06 -24.70 7.15
C HIS A 347 5.80 -24.88 6.29
N GLN A 348 5.77 -24.41 5.04
CA GLN A 348 4.72 -24.84 4.11
C GLN A 348 5.25 -25.87 3.13
N THR A 349 5.35 -27.09 3.64
CA THR A 349 5.46 -28.32 2.86
C THR A 349 4.29 -28.37 1.86
N THR A 350 4.62 -28.24 0.57
CA THR A 350 3.73 -28.38 -0.60
C THR A 350 2.62 -27.33 -0.76
N ARG A 351 2.99 -26.07 -1.02
CA ARG A 351 2.06 -25.17 -1.74
C ARG A 351 1.86 -25.68 -3.15
N GLN A 352 0.62 -25.68 -3.62
CA GLN A 352 0.26 -25.98 -5.01
C GLN A 352 0.74 -24.85 -5.92
N GLY A 353 1.34 -25.18 -7.07
CA GLY A 353 1.84 -24.18 -8.00
C GLY A 353 0.70 -23.54 -8.77
N PHE A 354 0.83 -22.26 -9.12
CA PHE A 354 -0.19 -21.55 -9.87
C PHE A 354 0.37 -20.85 -11.11
N LEU A 355 -0.48 -20.69 -12.11
CA LEU A 355 -0.18 -19.95 -13.32
C LEU A 355 -0.97 -18.64 -13.36
N CYS A 356 -0.30 -17.57 -13.76
CA CYS A 356 -0.94 -16.28 -13.97
C CYS A 356 -2.00 -16.39 -15.09
N PRO A 357 -3.25 -16.03 -14.82
CA PRO A 357 -4.32 -16.05 -15.82
C PRO A 357 -4.05 -15.14 -17.03
N SER A 358 -3.26 -14.09 -16.84
CA SER A 358 -3.01 -13.05 -17.85
C SER A 358 -1.86 -13.40 -18.79
N CYS A 359 -0.78 -14.01 -18.29
CA CYS A 359 0.42 -14.29 -19.08
C CYS A 359 0.92 -15.74 -19.04
N GLY A 360 0.25 -16.61 -18.28
CA GLY A 360 0.62 -18.03 -18.14
C GLY A 360 1.92 -18.27 -17.37
N SER A 361 2.50 -17.25 -16.74
CA SER A 361 3.75 -17.39 -16.00
C SER A 361 3.50 -17.97 -14.59
N PRO A 362 4.46 -18.71 -14.03
CA PRO A 362 4.37 -19.18 -12.65
C PRO A 362 4.24 -18.03 -11.66
N ILE A 363 3.35 -18.17 -10.68
CA ILE A 363 3.11 -17.20 -9.60
C ILE A 363 2.97 -17.86 -8.23
#